data_AF-A0A926BPX6-F1
#
_entry.id   AF-A0A926BPX6-F1
#
_cell.length_a   1.000
_cell.length_b   1.000
_cell.length_c   1.000
_cell.angle_alpha   90.00
_cell.angle_beta   90.00
_cell.angle_gamma   90.00
#
_symmetry.space_group_name_H-M   'P 1'
#
loop_
_entity.id
_entity.type
_entity.pdbx_description
1 polymer ?
#
loop_
_entity_poly.entity_id
_entity_poly.type
_entity_poly.pdbx_seq_one_letter_code
_entity_poly.pdbx_strand_id
1 'polypeptide(L)' 'MKVPLSPTATNGLNRESAADAVQHRSVETERFSDYVGYITADELEAIVLAVGVVIEHP' A
#
# COMPACT_ATOMS: atom_id res chain seq x y z
N MET A 1 -3.49 -4.96 -10.10
CA MET A 1 -3.59 -6.03 -9.08
C MET A 1 -3.84 -5.34 -7.75
N LYS A 2 -4.94 -5.66 -7.06
CA LYS A 2 -5.36 -4.92 -5.87
C LYS A 2 -5.25 -5.79 -4.63
N VAL A 3 -4.60 -5.29 -3.59
CA VAL A 3 -4.55 -5.90 -2.25
C VAL A 3 -5.57 -5.18 -1.37
N PRO A 4 -6.61 -5.85 -0.86
CA PRO A 4 -7.62 -5.21 -0.02
C PRO A 4 -7.02 -4.78 1.32
N LEU A 5 -7.45 -3.62 1.82
CA LEU A 5 -7.09 -3.08 3.12
C LEU A 5 -8.36 -2.61 3.83
N SER A 6 -8.67 -3.24 4.96
CA SER A 6 -9.80 -2.85 5.79
C SER A 6 -9.42 -1.78 6.81
N PRO A 7 -10.35 -0.92 7.23
CA PRO A 7 -10.12 0.04 8.30
C PRO A 7 -9.64 -0.63 9.58
N THR A 8 -8.55 -0.11 10.14
CA THR A 8 -8.05 -0.50 11.47
C THR A 8 -7.82 0.74 12.32
N ALA A 9 -7.59 0.55 13.62
CA ALA A 9 -7.26 1.66 14.51
C ALA A 9 -5.94 2.38 14.16
N THR A 10 -5.08 1.76 13.35
CA THR A 10 -3.70 2.20 13.13
C THR A 10 -3.43 2.69 11.71
N ASN A 11 -4.21 2.28 10.72
CA ASN A 11 -3.94 2.57 9.30
C ASN A 11 -4.61 3.85 8.77
N GLY A 12 -5.42 4.53 9.60
CA GLY A 12 -6.05 5.82 9.27
C GLY A 12 -7.10 5.75 8.15
N LEU A 13 -7.52 4.55 7.74
CA LEU A 13 -8.58 4.37 6.76
C LEU A 13 -9.95 4.53 7.42
N ASN A 14 -10.88 5.20 6.75
CA ASN A 14 -12.27 5.37 7.21
C ASN A 14 -13.28 4.52 6.44
N ARG A 15 -12.81 3.73 5.47
CA ARG A 15 -13.61 2.87 4.60
C ARG A 15 -12.75 1.76 4.01
N GLU A 16 -13.40 0.70 3.54
CA GLU A 16 -12.74 -0.35 2.75
C GLU A 16 -11.95 0.27 1.59
N SER A 17 -10.68 -0.12 1.50
CA SER A 17 -9.71 0.44 0.56
C SER A 17 -8.88 -0.67 -0.07
N ALA A 18 -7.99 -0.31 -0.99
CA ALA A 18 -7.04 -1.25 -1.56
C ALA A 18 -5.76 -0.53 -2.00
N ALA A 19 -4.63 -1.22 -1.87
CA ALA A 19 -3.39 -0.85 -2.53
C ALA A 19 -3.38 -1.41 -3.96
N ASP A 20 -3.19 -0.56 -4.97
CA ASP A 20 -3.14 -0.98 -6.38
C ASP A 20 -1.69 -1.04 -6.89
N ALA A 21 -1.16 -2.26 -7.01
CA ALA A 21 0.22 -2.50 -7.41
C ALA A 21 0.52 -2.01 -8.84
N VAL A 22 -0.49 -1.83 -9.70
CA VAL A 22 -0.29 -1.31 -11.08
C VAL A 22 -0.11 0.21 -11.09
N GLN A 23 -0.49 0.90 -10.01
CA GLN A 23 -0.40 2.36 -9.89
C GLN A 23 0.80 2.81 -9.03
N HIS A 24 1.85 1.98 -8.92
CA HIS A 24 3.08 2.36 -8.23
C HIS A 24 3.82 3.46 -9.00
N ARG A 25 4.51 4.33 -8.27
CA ARG A 25 5.30 5.42 -8.84
C ARG A 25 6.38 5.87 -7.86
N SER A 26 7.51 6.29 -8.40
CA SER A 26 8.53 7.01 -7.63
C SER A 26 8.09 8.46 -7.43
N VAL A 27 8.21 8.96 -6.20
CA VAL A 27 7.86 10.33 -5.83
C VAL A 27 8.97 10.91 -4.95
N GLU A 28 9.21 12.22 -5.06
CA GLU A 28 10.09 12.94 -4.14
C GLU A 28 9.49 12.97 -2.73
N THR A 29 10.34 12.95 -1.71
CA THR A 29 9.90 12.93 -0.29
C THR A 29 9.10 14.17 0.11
N GLU A 30 9.30 15.29 -0.57
CA GLU A 30 8.55 16.54 -0.34
C GLU A 30 7.06 16.44 -0.71
N ARG A 31 6.66 15.42 -1.48
CA ARG A 31 5.24 15.19 -1.84
C ARG A 31 4.41 14.56 -0.71
N PHE A 32 5.05 14.02 0.33
CA PHE A 32 4.35 13.48 1.49
C PHE A 32 3.99 14.63 2.45
N SER A 33 2.70 14.94 2.59
CA SER A 33 2.23 16.03 3.45
C SER A 33 1.88 15.56 4.87
N ASP A 34 1.09 14.50 4.97
CA ASP A 34 0.48 14.06 6.22
C ASP A 34 0.73 12.56 6.44
N TYR A 35 1.06 12.21 7.68
CA TYR A 35 1.09 10.83 8.12
C TYR A 35 -0.32 10.36 8.45
N VAL A 36 -0.84 9.39 7.69
CA VAL A 36 -2.21 8.86 7.87
C VAL A 36 -2.25 7.70 8.86
N GLY A 37 -1.21 6.87 8.90
CA GLY A 37 -1.17 5.67 9.73
C GLY A 37 -0.14 4.66 9.24
N TYR A 38 -0.21 3.45 9.79
CA TYR A 38 0.64 2.33 9.41
C TYR A 38 -0.17 1.04 9.24
N ILE A 39 0.33 0.18 8.36
CA ILE A 39 -0.18 -1.17 8.12
C ILE A 39 0.71 -2.19 8.82
N THR A 40 0.20 -3.41 8.95
CA THR A 40 0.94 -4.55 9.51
C THR A 40 2.04 -5.03 8.56
N ALA A 41 2.98 -5.81 9.08
CA ALA A 41 4.02 -6.44 8.27
C ALA A 41 3.41 -7.38 7.20
N ASP A 42 2.40 -8.16 7.57
CA ASP A 42 1.72 -9.11 6.67
C ASP A 42 1.01 -8.38 5.51
N GLU A 43 0.35 -7.26 5.80
CA GLU A 43 -0.27 -6.42 4.76
C GLU A 43 0.78 -5.81 3.83
N LEU A 44 1.91 -5.35 4.38
CA LEU A 44 3.02 -4.82 3.58
C LEU A 44 3.63 -5.91 2.70
N GLU A 45 3.84 -7.12 3.23
CA GLU A 45 4.37 -8.27 2.48
C GLU A 45 3.45 -8.63 1.30
N ALA A 46 2.13 -8.67 1.52
CA ALA A 46 1.17 -8.90 0.45
C ALA A 46 1.24 -7.83 -0.66
N ILE A 47 1.43 -6.55 -0.28
CA ILE A 47 1.61 -5.45 -1.25
C ILE A 47 2.92 -5.60 -2.02
N VAL A 48 4.03 -5.93 -1.35
CA VAL A 48 5.35 -6.13 -1.98
C VAL A 48 5.30 -7.27 -2.97
N LEU A 49 4.70 -8.42 -2.61
CA LEU A 49 4.50 -9.54 -3.52
C LEU A 49 3.66 -9.15 -4.75
N ALA A 50 2.58 -8.39 -4.53
CA ALA A 50 1.76 -7.90 -5.64
C ALA A 50 2.53 -6.96 -6.58
N VAL A 51 3.39 -6.09 -6.04
CA VAL A 51 4.29 -5.24 -6.85
C VAL A 51 5.29 -6.10 -7.61
N GLY A 52 5.93 -7.08 -6.95
CA GLY A 52 6.90 -8.00 -7.57
C GLY A 52 6.31 -8.70 -8.80
N VAL A 53 5.07 -9.20 -8.70
CA VAL A 53 4.34 -9.79 -9.84
C VAL A 53 4.14 -8.78 -10.97
N VAL A 54 3.73 -7.54 -10.65
CA VAL A 54 3.46 -6.49 -11.66
C VAL A 54 4.72 -6.09 -12.42
N ILE A 55 5.87 -6.08 -11.77
CA ILE A 55 7.15 -5.70 -12.39
C ILE A 55 7.95 -6.91 -12.89
N GLU A 56 7.35 -8.10 -12.88
CA GLU A 56 7.98 -9.37 -13.28
C GLU A 56 9.31 -9.65 -12.52
N HIS A 57 9.37 -9.25 -11.25
CA HIS A 57 10.50 -9.54 -10.38
C HIS A 57 10.40 -10.98 -9.81
N PRO A 58 11.48 -11.78 -9.86
CA PRO A 58 11.49 -13.15 -9.36
C PRO A 58 11.27 -13.26 -7.86
#